data_AF-A0A950NLK6-F1
#
_entry.id   AF-A0A950NLK6-F1
#
_cell.length_a   1.000
_cell.length_b   1.000
_cell.length_c   1.000
_cell.angle_alpha   90.00
_cell.angle_beta   90.00
_cell.angle_gamma   90.00
#
_symmetry.space_group_name_H-M   'P 1'
#
loop_
_entity.id
_entity.type
_entity.pdbx_description
1 polymer ?
#
loop_
_entity_poly.entity_id
_entity_poly.type
_entity_poly.pdbx_seq_one_letter_code
_entity_poly.pdbx_strand_id
1 'polypeptide(L)' 'DHGDNEILPVFWSDNDITLWPGESETLQVSYRKADLHGRSPVVTVGAWNVAGIHVSGK' A
#
# COMPACT_ATOMS: atom_id res chain seq x y z
N ASP A 1 3.90 -10.32 -8.74
CA ASP A 1 2.76 -10.63 -7.85
C ASP A 1 1.78 -9.47 -8.03
N HIS A 2 0.61 -9.76 -8.59
CA HIS A 2 -0.44 -8.78 -8.93
C HIS A 2 -1.53 -8.75 -7.84
N GLY A 3 -1.13 -8.83 -6.56
CA GLY A 3 -2.06 -8.71 -5.43
C GLY A 3 -2.55 -10.05 -4.87
N ASP A 4 -1.97 -11.18 -5.27
CA ASP A 4 -2.45 -12.51 -4.86
C ASP A 4 -2.17 -12.82 -3.37
N ASN A 5 -1.40 -11.97 -2.71
CA ASN A 5 -1.06 -12.05 -1.29
C ASN A 5 -1.52 -10.82 -0.48
N GLU A 6 -2.47 -10.04 -1.00
CA GLU A 6 -3.00 -8.89 -0.29
C GLU A 6 -3.69 -9.29 1.03
N ILE A 7 -3.48 -8.48 2.06
CA ILE A 7 -4.11 -8.66 3.36
C ILE A 7 -5.50 -8.03 3.29
N LEU A 8 -6.54 -8.82 3.58
CA LEU A 8 -7.91 -8.35 3.59
C LEU A 8 -8.66 -8.78 4.88
N PRO A 9 -9.55 -7.93 5.41
CA PRO A 9 -9.89 -6.59 4.93
C PRO A 9 -8.81 -5.56 5.27
N VAL A 10 -8.65 -4.56 4.40
CA VAL A 10 -7.78 -3.40 4.58
C VAL A 10 -8.58 -2.13 4.38
N PHE A 11 -8.29 -1.09 5.16
CA PHE A 11 -8.95 0.21 5.07
C PHE A 11 -7.92 1.30 4.89
N TRP A 12 -7.99 1.98 3.75
CA TRP A 12 -7.14 3.12 3.39
C TRP A 12 -7.89 4.43 3.65
N SER A 13 -7.16 5.48 4.05
CA SER A 13 -7.69 6.83 4.17
C SER A 13 -8.06 7.42 2.81
N ASP A 14 -7.29 7.07 1.78
CA ASP A 14 -7.53 7.34 0.37
C ASP A 14 -6.73 6.34 -0.49
N ASN A 15 -7.08 6.20 -1.77
CA ASN A 15 -6.35 5.36 -2.74
C ASN A 15 -6.61 5.88 -4.16
N ASP A 16 -5.84 5.43 -5.15
CA ASP A 16 -5.94 5.89 -6.55
C ASP A 16 -5.79 7.43 -6.71
N ILE A 17 -4.86 8.00 -5.93
CA ILE A 17 -4.55 9.44 -5.96
C ILE A 17 -3.71 9.83 -7.19
N THR A 18 -3.72 11.11 -7.52
CA THR A 18 -2.84 11.72 -8.53
C THR A 18 -1.99 12.80 -7.87
N LEU A 19 -0.67 12.76 -8.08
CA LEU A 19 0.28 13.77 -7.58
C LEU A 19 0.92 14.51 -8.75
N TRP A 20 0.86 15.84 -8.72
CA TRP A 20 1.58 16.72 -9.65
C TRP A 20 3.05 16.92 -9.23
N PRO A 21 3.90 17.47 -10.12
CA PRO A 21 5.28 17.76 -9.76
C PRO A 21 5.39 18.64 -8.51
N GLY A 22 6.05 18.12 -7.47
CA GLY A 22 6.26 18.81 -6.20
C GLY A 22 5.21 18.54 -5.13
N GLU A 23 4.13 17.81 -5.44
CA GLU A 23 3.12 17.44 -4.46
C GLU A 23 3.54 16.22 -3.63
N SER A 24 2.93 16.09 -2.45
CA SER A 24 3.11 14.97 -1.55
C SER A 24 1.87 14.79 -0.68
N GLU A 25 1.54 13.54 -0.37
CA GLU A 25 0.40 13.17 0.45
C GLU A 25 0.79 12.09 1.48
N THR A 26 0.11 12.06 2.62
CA THR A 26 0.29 11.03 3.64
C THR A 26 -0.99 10.22 3.77
N LEU A 27 -0.93 8.96 3.34
CA LEU A 27 -2.03 8.00 3.45
C LEU A 27 -1.90 7.17 4.72
N GLN A 28 -3.03 6.86 5.35
CA GLN A 28 -3.09 5.93 6.49
C GLN A 28 -3.79 4.64 6.07
N VAL A 29 -3.23 3.51 6.48
CA VAL A 29 -3.80 2.19 6.24
C VAL A 29 -3.96 1.46 7.56
N SER A 30 -5.10 0.78 7.72
CA SER A 30 -5.36 -0.08 8.86
C SER A 30 -5.79 -1.47 8.42
N TYR A 31 -5.28 -2.46 9.14
CA TYR A 31 -5.56 -3.88 8.94
C TYR A 31 -5.42 -4.59 10.29
N ARG A 32 -5.93 -5.82 10.41
CA ARG A 32 -5.73 -6.60 11.63
C ARG A 32 -4.38 -7.30 11.56
N LYS A 33 -3.55 -7.11 12.59
CA LYS A 33 -2.25 -7.78 12.69
C LYS A 33 -2.33 -9.32 12.56
N ALA A 34 -3.44 -9.92 13.00
CA ALA A 34 -3.64 -11.37 12.89
C ALA A 34 -3.65 -11.87 11.43
N ASP A 35 -4.11 -11.05 10.49
CA ASP A 35 -4.23 -11.39 9.07
C ASP A 35 -2.85 -11.39 8.36
N LEU A 36 -1.79 -10.90 9.02
CA LEU A 36 -0.40 -11.05 8.55
C LEU A 36 0.13 -12.48 8.71
N HIS A 37 -0.46 -13.28 9.59
CA HIS A 37 0.01 -14.64 9.93
C HIS A 37 1.51 -14.67 10.30
N GLY A 38 1.97 -13.67 11.07
CA GLY A 38 3.36 -13.58 11.55
C GLY A 38 4.37 -13.04 10.53
N ARG A 39 3.93 -12.66 9.32
CA ARG A 39 4.77 -12.02 8.31
C ARG A 39 4.90 -10.51 8.56
N SER A 40 5.96 -9.90 8.02
CA SER A 40 6.11 -8.45 8.00
C SER A 40 5.24 -7.82 6.91
N PRO A 41 4.56 -6.70 7.18
CA PRO A 41 3.77 -5.99 6.17
C PRO A 41 4.68 -5.34 5.12
N VAL A 42 4.22 -5.33 3.87
CA VAL A 42 4.83 -4.60 2.75
C VAL A 42 3.73 -3.79 2.08
N VAL A 43 4.03 -2.53 1.72
CA VAL A 43 3.16 -1.69 0.89
C VAL A 43 3.70 -1.74 -0.54
N THR A 44 2.86 -2.16 -1.48
CA THR A 44 3.15 -2.06 -2.91
C THR A 44 2.48 -0.82 -3.45
N VAL A 45 3.24 0.07 -4.07
CA VAL A 45 2.72 1.26 -4.76
C VAL A 45 2.86 1.02 -6.26
N GLY A 46 1.76 1.11 -6.98
CA GLY A 46 1.73 1.04 -8.44
C GLY A 46 0.89 2.19 -8.99
N ALA A 47 1.21 2.64 -10.20
CA ALA A 47 0.39 3.59 -10.92
C ALA A 47 0.59 3.42 -12.43
N TRP A 48 -0.32 4.00 -13.22
CA TRP A 48 -0.36 3.85 -14.67
C TRP A 48 0.95 4.20 -15.38
N ASN A 49 1.63 5.25 -14.94
CA ASN A 49 2.79 5.86 -15.62
C ASN A 49 4.10 5.81 -14.80
N VAL A 50 4.16 5.03 -13.73
CA VAL A 50 5.36 4.87 -12.89
C VAL A 50 5.66 3.39 -12.65
N ALA A 51 6.94 3.05 -12.48
CA ALA A 51 7.31 1.69 -12.09
C ALA A 51 6.79 1.40 -10.67
N GLY A 52 6.31 0.17 -10.46
CA GLY A 52 5.86 -0.27 -9.15
C GLY A 52 7.03 -0.33 -8.16
N ILE A 53 6.77 0.06 -6.91
CA ILE A 53 7.73 0.00 -5.81
C ILE A 53 7.16 -0.77 -4.63
N HIS A 54 8.04 -1.45 -3.88
CA HIS A 54 7.69 -2.16 -2.66
C HIS A 54 8.40 -1.50 -1.47
N VAL A 55 7.65 -1.13 -0.46
CA VAL A 55 8.15 -0.49 0.76
C VAL A 55 7.82 -1.39 1.95
N SER A 56 8.84 -1.90 2.62
CA SER A 56 8.65 -2.70 3.84
C SER A 56 8.17 -1.80 4.98
N GLY A 57 7.12 -2.24 5.69
CA GLY A 57 6.73 -1.60 6.94
C GLY A 57 7.81 -1.76 8.00
N LYS A 58 7.98 -0.75 8.85
CA LYS A 58 8.80 -0.87 10.06
C LYS A 58 8.05 -1.61 11.16
#